data_AF-A0A7I6N938-F1
#
_entry.id   AF-A0A7I6N938-F1
#
_cell.length_a   1.000
_cell.length_b   1.000
_cell.length_c   1.000
_cell.angle_alpha   90.00
_cell.angle_beta   90.00
_cell.angle_gamma   90.00
#
_symmetry.space_group_name_H-M   'P 1'
#
loop_
_entity.id
_entity.type
_entity.pdbx_description
1 polymer ?
#
loop_
_entity_poly.entity_id
_entity_poly.type
_entity_poly.pdbx_seq_one_letter_code
_entity_poly.pdbx_strand_id
1 'polypeptide(L)'
;LPHVLDARMARSYPLADRYLSMFPAGPLAIIAGGVSFCAGALIAVVIAIGLVEESLMFQLTLFDHELFWYLTVATGVFAFLRSFTTSASPFLVRGDCEEAMVQLSAETHYFPKEWRGQCHSFDVRDAFTTVFPYKAVLFAQECLSVIMAPYILCVSLPRLSREILLFLRSHSLVHPSTGAVCRFAEFDFKEYGNDPKMESSFI
;
A
#
# COMPACT_ATOMS: atom_id res chain seq x y z
N LEU A 1 -0.74 20.12 14.20
CA LEU A 1 -0.53 20.99 13.02
C LEU A 1 -0.10 20.13 11.84
N PRO A 2 -0.44 20.49 10.59
CA PRO A 2 -0.19 19.64 9.41
C PRO A 2 1.29 19.28 9.26
N HIS A 3 2.20 20.24 9.38
CA HIS A 3 3.65 19.99 9.26
C HIS A 3 4.21 19.00 10.31
N VAL A 4 3.62 18.95 11.52
CA VAL A 4 4.02 17.99 12.56
C VAL A 4 3.59 16.58 12.17
N LEU A 5 2.40 16.45 11.58
CA LEU A 5 1.91 15.18 11.06
C LEU A 5 2.75 14.73 9.86
N ASP A 6 3.02 15.62 8.90
CA ASP A 6 3.82 15.31 7.71
C ASP A 6 5.23 14.84 8.09
N ALA A 7 5.87 15.51 9.06
CA ALA A 7 7.19 15.11 9.55
C ALA A 7 7.18 13.70 10.18
N ARG A 8 6.14 13.35 10.94
CA ARG A 8 5.96 12.00 11.52
C ARG A 8 5.69 10.96 10.43
N MET A 9 4.80 11.27 9.49
CA MET A 9 4.49 10.38 8.37
C MET A 9 5.73 10.10 7.52
N ALA A 10 6.54 11.11 7.22
CA ALA A 10 7.79 10.96 6.48
C ALA A 10 8.80 10.03 7.19
N ARG A 11 8.88 10.09 8.54
CA ARG A 11 9.72 9.18 9.33
C ARG A 11 9.18 7.75 9.39
N SER A 12 7.85 7.60 9.45
CA SER A 12 7.18 6.30 9.51
C SER A 12 7.22 5.53 8.18
N TYR A 13 7.27 6.24 7.04
CA TYR A 13 7.23 5.63 5.70
C TYR A 13 8.29 4.53 5.47
N PRO A 14 9.60 4.76 5.70
CA PRO A 14 10.61 3.70 5.54
C PRO A 14 10.43 2.55 6.53
N LEU A 15 9.88 2.80 7.73
CA LEU A 15 9.60 1.75 8.72
C LEU A 15 8.43 0.86 8.27
N ALA A 16 7.39 1.46 7.68
CA ALA A 16 6.26 0.75 7.11
C ALA A 16 6.67 -0.14 5.92
N ASP A 17 7.50 0.39 5.03
CA ASP A 17 8.05 -0.37 3.90
C ASP A 17 8.95 -1.51 4.37
N ARG A 18 9.76 -1.27 5.41
CA ARG A 18 10.56 -2.31 6.06
C ARG A 18 9.68 -3.41 6.67
N TYR A 19 8.59 -3.07 7.35
CA TYR A 19 7.65 -4.07 7.89
C TYR A 19 7.01 -4.90 6.79
N LEU A 20 6.48 -4.26 5.74
CA LEU A 20 5.81 -4.97 4.63
C LEU A 20 6.76 -5.85 3.83
N SER A 21 8.03 -5.44 3.68
CA SER A 21 9.03 -6.26 3.00
C SER A 21 9.41 -7.52 3.77
N MET A 22 9.15 -7.63 5.08
CA MET A 22 9.39 -8.88 5.84
C MET A 22 8.46 -10.02 5.42
N PHE A 23 7.30 -9.70 4.84
CA PHE A 23 6.36 -10.72 4.38
C PHE A 23 6.83 -11.33 3.05
N PRO A 24 6.64 -12.66 2.88
CA PRO A 24 7.02 -13.31 1.65
C PRO A 24 6.22 -12.73 0.48
N ALA A 25 6.87 -12.69 -0.68
CA ALA A 25 6.25 -12.24 -1.91
C ALA A 25 5.01 -13.11 -2.22
N GLY A 26 3.90 -12.47 -2.60
CA GLY A 26 2.64 -13.14 -2.87
C GLY A 26 2.69 -14.08 -4.08
N PRO A 27 1.60 -14.83 -4.36
CA PRO A 27 1.55 -15.78 -5.48
C PRO A 27 1.88 -15.15 -6.85
N LEU A 28 1.61 -13.85 -7.01
CA LEU A 28 1.95 -13.08 -8.20
C LEU A 28 3.46 -13.10 -8.50
N ALA A 29 4.31 -13.05 -7.46
CA ALA A 29 5.76 -13.07 -7.65
C ALA A 29 6.27 -14.44 -8.11
N ILE A 30 5.62 -15.53 -7.65
CA ILE A 30 5.93 -16.90 -8.10
C ILE A 30 5.58 -17.05 -9.59
N ILE A 31 4.39 -16.58 -9.99
CA ILE A 31 3.96 -16.61 -11.40
C ILE A 31 4.88 -15.75 -12.25
N ALA A 32 5.19 -14.52 -11.82
CA ALA A 32 6.12 -13.63 -12.51
C ALA A 32 7.51 -14.27 -12.66
N GLY A 33 7.98 -14.98 -11.63
CA GLY A 33 9.20 -15.79 -11.66
C GLY A 33 9.16 -16.83 -12.78
N GLY A 34 8.12 -17.67 -12.81
CA GLY A 34 7.95 -18.68 -13.85
C GLY A 34 7.90 -18.10 -15.27
N VAL A 35 7.14 -17.03 -15.48
CA VAL A 35 7.03 -16.39 -16.80
C VAL A 35 8.34 -15.69 -17.19
N SER A 36 9.04 -15.06 -16.23
CA SER A 36 10.35 -14.43 -16.49
C SER A 36 11.40 -15.46 -16.89
N PHE A 37 11.35 -16.67 -16.33
CA PHE A 37 12.23 -17.78 -16.71
C PHE A 37 11.97 -18.21 -18.15
N CYS A 38 10.71 -18.40 -18.54
CA CYS A 38 10.34 -18.73 -19.92
C CYS A 38 10.74 -17.62 -20.91
N ALA A 39 10.48 -16.36 -20.58
CA ALA A 39 10.88 -15.22 -21.41
C ALA A 39 12.41 -15.12 -21.55
N GLY A 40 13.15 -15.33 -20.46
CA GLY A 40 14.61 -15.37 -20.46
C GLY A 40 15.18 -16.51 -21.33
N ALA A 41 14.57 -17.70 -21.29
CA ALA A 41 14.95 -18.82 -22.15
C ALA A 41 14.75 -18.50 -23.64
N LEU A 42 13.61 -17.88 -24.00
CA LEU A 42 13.35 -17.43 -25.38
C LEU A 42 14.38 -16.39 -25.85
N ILE A 43 14.68 -15.39 -25.01
CA ILE A 43 15.72 -14.39 -25.30
C ILE A 43 17.06 -15.06 -25.54
N ALA A 44 17.47 -15.99 -24.66
CA ALA A 44 18.74 -16.69 -24.79
C ALA A 44 18.84 -17.49 -26.10
N VAL A 45 17.77 -18.18 -26.51
CA VAL A 45 17.72 -18.92 -27.77
C VAL A 45 17.82 -17.97 -28.97
N VAL A 46 17.07 -16.86 -28.97
CA VAL A 46 17.11 -15.88 -30.07
C VAL A 46 18.48 -15.23 -30.20
N ILE A 47 19.10 -14.86 -29.06
CA ILE A 47 20.46 -14.32 -29.05
C ILE A 47 21.47 -15.36 -29.56
N ALA A 48 21.35 -16.63 -29.15
CA ALA A 48 22.24 -17.69 -29.61
C ALA A 48 22.15 -17.90 -31.14
N ILE A 49 20.95 -17.84 -31.71
CA ILE A 49 20.75 -17.89 -33.17
C ILE A 49 21.42 -16.69 -33.85
N GLY A 50 21.23 -15.48 -33.30
CA GLY A 50 21.84 -14.27 -33.84
C GLY A 50 23.37 -14.26 -33.79
N LEU A 51 23.98 -14.96 -32.84
CA LEU A 51 25.44 -15.11 -32.75
C LEU A 51 26.02 -16.09 -33.78
N VAL A 52 25.24 -17.08 -34.22
CA VAL A 52 25.68 -18.02 -35.26
C VAL A 52 25.65 -17.33 -36.62
N GLU A 53 24.56 -16.61 -36.90
CA GLU A 53 24.38 -15.97 -38.19
C GLU A 53 23.51 -14.70 -38.07
N GLU A 54 24.14 -13.53 -38.26
CA GLU A 54 23.48 -12.23 -38.12
C GLU A 54 22.35 -12.02 -39.15
N SER A 55 22.49 -12.60 -40.34
CA SER A 55 21.48 -12.56 -41.41
C SER A 55 20.16 -13.21 -41.00
N LEU A 56 20.20 -14.24 -40.15
CA LEU A 56 19.00 -14.92 -39.65
C LEU A 56 18.20 -14.04 -38.68
N MET A 57 18.81 -13.05 -38.01
CA MET A 57 18.05 -12.14 -37.13
C MET A 57 17.07 -11.25 -37.92
N PHE A 58 17.45 -10.84 -39.13
CA PHE A 58 16.67 -9.91 -39.96
C PHE A 58 15.84 -10.61 -41.04
N GLN A 59 16.26 -11.79 -41.51
CA GLN A 59 15.62 -12.45 -42.66
C GLN A 59 14.66 -13.59 -42.28
N LEU A 60 14.73 -14.16 -41.08
CA LEU A 60 13.74 -15.15 -40.63
C LEU A 60 12.45 -14.45 -40.23
N THR A 61 11.47 -14.50 -41.13
CA THR A 61 10.07 -14.14 -40.85
C THR A 61 9.36 -15.36 -40.27
N LEU A 62 9.10 -15.35 -38.97
CA LEU A 62 8.19 -16.30 -38.32
C LEU A 62 6.85 -15.58 -38.12
N PHE A 63 5.74 -16.17 -38.59
CA PHE A 63 4.40 -15.58 -38.43
C PHE A 63 4.33 -14.09 -38.81
N ASP A 64 4.91 -13.71 -39.95
CA ASP A 64 4.88 -12.34 -40.51
C ASP A 64 5.68 -11.28 -39.73
N HIS A 65 6.45 -11.68 -38.71
CA HIS A 65 7.32 -10.78 -37.95
C HIS A 65 8.78 -11.23 -37.94
N GLU A 66 9.69 -10.26 -37.90
CA GLU A 66 11.14 -10.49 -37.81
C GLU A 66 11.50 -11.04 -36.43
N LEU A 67 12.57 -11.84 -36.35
CA LEU A 67 13.06 -12.40 -35.09
C LEU A 67 13.43 -11.31 -34.06
N PHE A 68 13.86 -10.14 -34.55
CA PHE A 68 14.12 -8.95 -33.72
C PHE A 68 12.88 -8.42 -32.99
N TRP A 69 11.69 -8.52 -33.60
CA TRP A 69 10.43 -8.13 -32.95
C TRP A 69 10.16 -9.01 -31.73
N TYR A 70 10.33 -10.32 -31.86
CA TYR A 70 10.17 -11.26 -30.76
C TYR A 70 11.20 -11.03 -29.65
N LEU A 71 12.46 -10.73 -29.99
CA LEU A 71 13.49 -10.37 -29.02
C LEU A 71 13.08 -9.12 -28.22
N THR A 72 12.58 -8.09 -28.91
CA THR A 72 12.16 -6.83 -28.28
C THR A 72 11.00 -7.03 -27.32
N VAL A 73 9.96 -7.76 -27.77
CA VAL A 73 8.79 -8.06 -26.94
C VAL A 73 9.18 -8.94 -25.76
N ALA A 74 9.95 -10.01 -25.98
CA ALA A 74 10.39 -10.91 -24.91
C ALA A 74 11.26 -10.18 -23.88
N THR A 75 12.16 -9.31 -24.32
CA THR A 75 13.00 -8.49 -23.43
C THR A 75 12.16 -7.49 -22.63
N GLY A 76 11.19 -6.84 -23.27
CA GLY A 76 10.25 -5.94 -22.58
C GLY A 76 9.43 -6.66 -21.51
N VAL A 77 8.88 -7.84 -21.85
CA VAL A 77 8.15 -8.70 -20.91
C VAL A 77 9.07 -9.18 -19.79
N PHE A 78 10.29 -9.61 -20.10
CA PHE A 78 11.27 -10.03 -19.11
C PHE A 78 11.63 -8.89 -18.14
N ALA A 79 11.93 -7.70 -18.65
CA ALA A 79 12.26 -6.53 -17.83
C ALA A 79 11.09 -6.13 -16.92
N PHE A 80 9.87 -6.16 -17.43
CA PHE A 80 8.67 -5.87 -16.65
C PHE A 80 8.45 -6.91 -15.53
N LEU A 81 8.49 -8.20 -15.87
CA LEU A 81 8.32 -9.29 -14.90
C LEU A 81 9.43 -9.30 -13.85
N ARG A 82 10.64 -8.89 -14.23
CA ARG A 82 11.77 -8.80 -13.30
C ARG A 82 11.51 -7.81 -12.17
N SER A 83 10.76 -6.74 -12.43
CA SER A 83 10.32 -5.78 -11.40
C SER A 83 9.47 -6.42 -10.30
N PHE A 84 8.75 -7.51 -10.59
CA PHE A 84 7.95 -8.26 -9.60
C PHE A 84 8.76 -9.34 -8.87
N THR A 85 9.80 -9.87 -9.51
CA THR A 85 10.67 -10.91 -8.93
C THR A 85 11.84 -10.36 -8.11
N THR A 86 12.23 -9.10 -8.33
CA THR A 86 13.31 -8.42 -7.61
C THR A 86 12.87 -7.90 -6.23
N SER A 87 11.70 -8.31 -5.74
CA SER A 87 11.51 -8.45 -4.28
C SER A 87 12.28 -9.69 -3.84
N ALA A 88 13.61 -9.55 -3.79
CA ALA A 88 14.51 -10.57 -3.25
C ALA A 88 13.94 -11.03 -1.91
N SER A 89 13.75 -12.34 -1.79
CA SER A 89 13.29 -13.00 -0.58
C SER A 89 14.11 -12.52 0.61
N PRO A 90 13.53 -11.76 1.56
CA PRO A 90 14.16 -11.48 2.83
C PRO A 90 13.92 -12.68 3.74
N PHE A 91 14.14 -13.90 3.24
CA PHE A 91 14.34 -15.07 4.08
C PHE A 91 15.53 -14.86 5.06
N LEU A 92 16.26 -13.76 4.91
CA LEU A 92 17.36 -13.29 5.75
C LEU A 92 17.06 -12.05 6.62
N VAL A 93 15.88 -11.42 6.55
CA VAL A 93 15.52 -10.46 7.61
C VAL A 93 14.89 -11.27 8.73
N ARG A 94 15.76 -11.94 9.49
CA ARG A 94 15.51 -12.52 10.81
C ARG A 94 15.24 -11.38 11.79
N GLY A 95 14.26 -10.54 11.48
CA GLY A 95 13.84 -9.40 12.27
C GLY A 95 12.50 -9.72 12.90
N ASP A 96 12.35 -9.40 14.17
CA ASP A 96 11.10 -9.58 14.87
C ASP A 96 10.07 -8.61 14.27
N CYS A 97 9.04 -9.15 13.59
CA CYS A 97 7.95 -8.35 13.00
C CYS A 97 7.27 -7.47 14.06
N GLU A 98 7.23 -7.96 15.31
CA GLU A 98 6.78 -7.19 16.47
C GLU A 98 7.66 -5.98 16.74
N GLU A 99 8.99 -6.12 16.71
CA GLU A 99 9.90 -4.99 16.93
C GLU A 99 9.75 -3.94 15.82
N ALA A 100 9.62 -4.38 14.57
CA ALA A 100 9.37 -3.47 13.45
C ALA A 100 8.05 -2.70 13.60
N MET A 101 6.98 -3.37 14.02
CA MET A 101 5.70 -2.73 14.28
C MET A 101 5.73 -1.80 15.50
N VAL A 102 6.50 -2.14 16.54
CA VAL A 102 6.73 -1.27 17.71
C VAL A 102 7.48 0.01 17.31
N GLN A 103 8.53 -0.11 16.48
CA GLN A 103 9.24 1.06 15.95
C GLN A 103 8.33 1.93 15.07
N LEU A 104 7.50 1.31 14.23
CA LEU A 104 6.55 2.02 13.38
C LEU A 104 5.48 2.74 14.21
N SER A 105 4.88 2.05 15.18
CA SER A 105 3.88 2.62 16.08
C SER A 105 4.42 3.72 16.99
N ALA A 106 5.71 3.70 17.32
CA ALA A 106 6.35 4.80 18.02
C ALA A 106 6.32 6.12 17.22
N GLU A 107 6.33 6.06 15.88
CA GLU A 107 6.21 7.24 15.02
C GLU A 107 4.75 7.57 14.67
N THR A 108 3.91 6.57 14.38
CA THR A 108 2.50 6.77 13.98
C THR A 108 1.56 7.01 15.18
N HIS A 109 1.94 6.58 16.38
CA HIS A 109 1.11 6.51 17.59
C HIS A 109 -0.20 5.73 17.38
N TYR A 110 -0.21 4.77 16.45
CA TYR A 110 -1.38 3.94 16.19
C TYR A 110 -0.96 2.47 16.29
N PHE A 111 -1.48 1.77 17.30
CA PHE A 111 -1.23 0.34 17.48
C PHE A 111 -2.43 -0.39 18.11
N PRO A 112 -3.37 -0.86 17.26
CA PRO A 112 -4.55 -1.60 17.68
C PRO A 112 -4.20 -2.78 18.58
N LYS A 113 -5.05 -3.05 19.58
CA LYS A 113 -4.83 -4.13 20.55
C LYS A 113 -4.83 -5.50 19.86
N GLU A 114 -5.57 -5.63 18.77
CA GLU A 114 -5.73 -6.84 17.97
C GLU A 114 -4.44 -7.24 17.24
N TRP A 115 -3.54 -6.28 16.98
CA TRP A 115 -2.29 -6.55 16.25
C TRP A 115 -1.19 -7.07 17.18
N ARG A 116 -1.31 -6.82 18.49
CA ARG A 116 -0.28 -7.12 19.49
C ARG A 116 -0.04 -8.62 19.61
N GLY A 117 1.20 -9.07 19.41
CA GLY A 117 1.58 -10.48 19.50
C GLY A 117 1.25 -11.31 18.27
N GLN A 118 0.64 -10.72 17.24
CA GLN A 118 0.31 -11.37 15.96
C GLN A 118 0.83 -10.58 14.75
N CYS A 119 1.83 -9.70 14.91
CA CYS A 119 2.35 -8.86 13.84
C CYS A 119 3.00 -9.64 12.68
N HIS A 120 3.23 -10.94 12.85
CA HIS A 120 3.71 -11.86 11.81
C HIS A 120 2.58 -12.50 10.99
N SER A 121 1.31 -12.35 11.40
CA SER A 121 0.16 -12.91 10.68
C SER A 121 -0.16 -12.10 9.43
N PHE A 122 -0.63 -12.80 8.39
CA PHE A 122 -1.15 -12.16 7.18
C PHE A 122 -2.41 -11.33 7.44
N ASP A 123 -3.18 -11.66 8.48
CA ASP A 123 -4.37 -10.88 8.85
C ASP A 123 -3.99 -9.46 9.29
N VAL A 124 -2.91 -9.33 10.08
CA VAL A 124 -2.39 -8.03 10.52
C VAL A 124 -1.78 -7.26 9.35
N ARG A 125 -1.05 -7.95 8.45
CA ARG A 125 -0.56 -7.35 7.22
C ARG A 125 -1.70 -6.78 6.37
N ASP A 126 -2.76 -7.55 6.18
CA ASP A 126 -3.90 -7.15 5.34
C ASP A 126 -4.64 -5.97 5.99
N ALA A 127 -4.89 -6.01 7.30
CA ALA A 127 -5.41 -4.87 8.05
C ALA A 127 -4.49 -3.63 7.93
N PHE A 128 -3.18 -3.81 8.03
CA PHE A 128 -2.21 -2.73 7.89
C PHE A 128 -2.19 -2.14 6.47
N THR A 129 -2.31 -2.96 5.42
CA THR A 129 -2.37 -2.45 4.04
C THR A 129 -3.66 -1.67 3.73
N THR A 130 -4.70 -1.76 4.58
CA THR A 130 -5.85 -0.85 4.46
C THR A 130 -5.52 0.59 4.86
N VAL A 131 -4.65 0.77 5.87
CA VAL A 131 -4.19 2.10 6.31
C VAL A 131 -2.98 2.59 5.53
N PHE A 132 -2.17 1.67 5.01
CA PHE A 132 -1.03 1.95 4.13
C PHE A 132 -1.17 1.21 2.79
N PRO A 133 -2.06 1.69 1.89
CA PRO A 133 -2.32 1.05 0.61
C PRO A 133 -1.16 1.25 -0.38
N TYR A 134 -1.03 0.31 -1.32
CA TYR A 134 -0.11 0.47 -2.45
C TYR A 134 -0.46 1.69 -3.29
N LYS A 135 0.55 2.37 -3.83
CA LYS A 135 0.36 3.57 -4.68
C LYS A 135 -0.55 3.33 -5.89
N ALA A 136 -0.49 2.14 -6.49
CA ALA A 136 -1.38 1.77 -7.61
C ALA A 136 -2.85 1.68 -7.17
N VAL A 137 -3.11 1.16 -5.97
CA VAL A 137 -4.47 1.10 -5.39
C VAL A 137 -4.96 2.51 -5.06
N LEU A 138 -4.10 3.34 -4.47
CA LEU A 138 -4.42 4.74 -4.17
C LEU A 138 -4.81 5.52 -5.44
N PHE A 139 -4.01 5.38 -6.51
CA PHE A 139 -4.31 6.02 -7.79
C PHE A 139 -5.66 5.56 -8.38
N ALA A 140 -5.95 4.26 -8.33
CA ALA A 140 -7.23 3.74 -8.78
C ALA A 140 -8.40 4.27 -7.93
N GLN A 141 -8.22 4.39 -6.61
CA GLN A 141 -9.19 4.99 -5.70
C GLN A 141 -9.41 6.48 -6.00
N GLU A 142 -8.36 7.24 -6.30
CA GLU A 142 -8.46 8.64 -6.70
C GLU A 142 -9.29 8.78 -7.99
N CYS A 143 -9.03 7.97 -9.01
CA CYS A 143 -9.83 7.96 -10.23
C CYS A 143 -11.31 7.62 -9.95
N LEU A 144 -11.56 6.60 -9.12
CA LEU A 144 -12.92 6.22 -8.74
C LEU A 144 -13.62 7.29 -7.90
N SER A 145 -12.87 8.01 -7.07
CA SER A 145 -13.40 9.05 -6.17
C SER A 145 -14.05 10.19 -6.94
N VAL A 146 -13.49 10.57 -8.11
CA VAL A 146 -14.04 11.63 -8.97
C VAL A 146 -15.46 11.26 -9.43
N ILE A 147 -15.69 9.99 -9.74
CA ILE A 147 -16.99 9.48 -10.20
C ILE A 147 -17.95 9.28 -9.02
N MET A 148 -17.45 8.80 -7.88
CA MET A 148 -18.27 8.47 -6.71
C MET A 148 -18.63 9.68 -5.84
N ALA A 149 -17.81 10.75 -5.85
CA ALA A 149 -18.05 11.97 -5.07
C ALA A 149 -19.46 12.58 -5.25
N PRO A 150 -19.98 12.81 -6.48
CA PRO A 150 -21.34 13.35 -6.64
C PRO A 150 -22.42 12.41 -6.08
N TYR A 151 -22.23 11.09 -6.21
CA TYR A 151 -23.16 10.11 -5.63
C TYR A 151 -23.17 10.18 -4.09
N ILE A 152 -21.99 10.22 -3.47
CA ILE A 152 -21.86 10.33 -2.02
C ILE A 152 -22.51 11.64 -1.53
N LEU A 153 -22.26 12.76 -2.20
CA LEU A 153 -22.79 14.07 -1.80
C LEU A 153 -24.30 14.21 -2.01
N CYS A 154 -24.85 13.68 -3.10
CA CYS A 154 -26.27 13.84 -3.44
C CYS A 154 -27.17 12.76 -2.82
N VAL A 155 -26.65 11.57 -2.53
CA VAL A 155 -27.47 10.43 -2.08
C VAL A 155 -27.12 9.99 -0.67
N SER A 156 -25.84 9.73 -0.38
CA SER A 156 -25.43 9.16 0.91
C SER A 156 -25.42 10.21 2.03
N LEU A 157 -24.81 11.36 1.79
CA LEU A 157 -24.64 12.42 2.80
C LEU A 157 -25.98 12.99 3.30
N PRO A 158 -27.00 13.26 2.46
CA PRO A 158 -28.28 13.78 2.94
C PRO A 158 -29.02 12.79 3.84
N ARG A 159 -28.86 11.48 3.62
CA ARG A 159 -29.45 10.42 4.47
C ARG A 159 -28.84 10.41 5.87
N LEU A 160 -27.55 10.72 6.00
CA LEU A 160 -26.80 10.79 7.26
C LEU A 160 -26.89 12.16 7.96
N SER A 161 -27.55 13.15 7.34
CA SER A 161 -27.59 14.53 7.85
C SER A 161 -28.08 14.65 9.29
N ARG A 162 -29.10 13.87 9.68
CA ARG A 162 -29.62 13.88 11.06
C ARG A 162 -28.57 13.42 12.07
N GLU A 163 -27.83 12.36 11.76
CA GLU A 163 -26.78 11.83 12.64
C GLU A 163 -25.62 12.81 12.77
N ILE A 164 -25.24 13.46 11.68
CA ILE A 164 -24.20 14.51 11.68
C ILE A 164 -24.62 15.67 12.58
N LEU A 165 -25.87 16.14 12.47
CA LEU A 165 -26.38 17.22 13.32
C LEU A 165 -26.45 16.81 14.80
N LEU A 166 -26.84 15.57 15.08
CA LEU A 166 -26.83 15.04 16.44
C LEU A 166 -25.41 14.98 17.00
N PHE A 167 -24.44 14.52 16.21
CA PHE A 167 -23.02 14.48 16.60
C PHE A 167 -22.49 15.89 16.91
N LEU A 168 -22.75 16.86 16.03
CA LEU A 168 -22.33 18.25 16.24
C LEU A 168 -22.96 18.83 17.50
N ARG A 169 -24.26 18.59 17.75
CA ARG A 169 -24.93 19.10 18.95
C ARG A 169 -24.38 18.47 20.24
N SER A 170 -24.07 17.17 20.22
CA SER A 170 -23.60 16.46 21.42
C SER A 170 -22.11 16.59 21.70
N HIS A 171 -21.30 16.93 20.68
CA HIS A 171 -19.84 16.99 20.78
C HIS A 171 -19.26 18.39 20.52
N SER A 172 -20.08 19.45 20.54
CA SER A 172 -19.59 20.84 20.51
C SER A 172 -19.59 21.42 21.92
N LEU A 173 -18.43 21.91 22.36
CA LEU A 173 -18.25 22.66 23.60
C LEU A 173 -17.90 24.12 23.25
N VAL A 174 -18.48 25.07 23.98
CA VAL A 174 -18.18 26.49 23.79
C VAL A 174 -17.18 26.93 24.86
N HIS A 175 -15.95 27.20 24.45
CA HIS A 175 -14.90 27.65 25.34
C HIS A 175 -14.84 29.20 25.37
N PRO A 176 -14.64 29.84 26.53
CA PRO A 176 -14.73 31.30 26.67
C PRO A 176 -13.74 32.10 25.81
N SER A 177 -12.58 31.53 25.49
CA SER A 177 -11.51 32.23 24.76
C SER A 177 -11.40 31.85 23.27
N THR A 178 -11.82 30.64 22.89
CA THR A 178 -11.64 30.08 21.53
C THR A 178 -12.95 29.83 20.78
N GLY A 179 -14.10 29.91 21.45
CA GLY A 179 -15.42 29.68 20.85
C GLY A 179 -15.80 28.20 20.81
N ALA A 180 -16.64 27.82 19.84
CA ALA A 180 -17.13 26.45 19.71
C ALA A 180 -16.03 25.53 19.16
N VAL A 181 -15.64 24.54 19.97
CA VAL A 181 -14.63 23.54 19.65
C VAL A 181 -15.22 22.14 19.78
N CYS A 182 -14.61 21.18 19.07
CA CYS A 182 -14.96 19.77 19.23
C CYS A 182 -14.52 19.28 20.62
N ARG A 183 -15.42 18.61 21.32
CA ARG A 183 -15.21 18.00 22.65
C ARG A 183 -13.92 17.16 22.73
N PHE A 184 -13.59 16.43 21.67
CA PHE A 184 -12.38 15.60 21.58
C PHE A 184 -11.07 16.40 21.43
N ALA A 185 -11.13 17.66 21.01
CA ALA A 185 -9.95 18.49 20.84
C ALA A 185 -9.43 19.09 22.15
N GLU A 186 -10.20 19.00 23.24
CA GLU A 186 -9.78 19.42 24.59
C GLU A 186 -8.85 18.41 25.26
N PHE A 187 -8.80 17.17 24.77
CA PHE A 187 -7.99 16.08 25.34
C PHE A 187 -8.25 15.82 26.83
N ASP A 188 -9.49 15.99 27.31
CA ASP A 188 -9.84 15.61 28.67
C ASP A 188 -9.99 14.09 28.78
N PHE A 189 -8.94 13.38 29.17
CA PHE A 189 -9.01 11.92 29.31
C PHE A 189 -9.80 11.46 30.55
N LYS A 190 -10.11 12.35 31.49
CA LYS A 190 -10.80 11.99 32.74
C LYS A 190 -12.31 11.87 32.55
N GLU A 191 -12.88 12.81 31.81
CA GLU A 191 -14.32 12.81 31.54
C GLU A 191 -14.68 11.88 30.36
N TYR A 192 -13.72 11.58 29.48
CA TYR A 192 -13.98 10.96 28.17
C TYR A 192 -13.16 9.72 27.83
N GLY A 193 -12.24 9.31 28.69
CA GLY A 193 -11.32 8.22 28.39
C GLY A 193 -12.00 6.88 28.12
N ASN A 194 -13.25 6.71 28.58
CA ASN A 194 -14.05 5.49 28.35
C ASN A 194 -14.88 5.54 27.04
N ASP A 195 -14.86 6.65 26.29
CA ASP A 195 -15.50 6.68 24.98
C ASP A 195 -14.64 5.85 24.01
N PRO A 196 -15.19 4.80 23.37
CA PRO A 196 -14.42 3.91 22.50
C PRO A 196 -13.73 4.65 21.35
N LYS A 197 -14.27 5.81 20.92
CA LYS A 197 -13.66 6.63 19.87
C LYS A 197 -12.44 7.41 20.36
N MET A 198 -12.43 7.83 21.63
CA MET A 198 -11.26 8.43 22.28
C MET A 198 -10.20 7.36 22.54
N GLU A 199 -10.61 6.20 23.02
CA GLU A 199 -9.70 5.08 23.32
C GLU A 199 -8.96 4.62 22.04
N SER A 200 -9.67 4.42 20.92
CA SER A 200 -9.04 3.97 19.68
C SER A 200 -8.19 5.01 18.94
N SER A 201 -8.42 6.30 19.21
CA SER A 201 -7.69 7.39 18.54
C SER A 201 -6.41 7.79 19.26
N PHE A 202 -6.28 7.47 20.56
CA PHE A 202 -5.22 7.99 21.42
C PHE A 202 -4.51 6.97 22.31
N ILE A 203 -4.99 5.71 22.40
CA ILE A 203 -4.40 4.61 23.19
C ILE A 203 -4.06 3.43 22.28
#